data_AF-A0A818CYL7-F1
#
_entry.id   AF-A0A818CYL7-F1
#
_cell.length_a   1.000
_cell.length_b   1.000
_cell.length_c   1.000
_cell.angle_alpha   90.00
_cell.angle_beta   90.00
_cell.angle_gamma   90.00
#
_symmetry.space_group_name_H-M   'P 1'
#
loop_
_entity.id
_entity.type
_entity.pdbx_description
1 polymer ?
#
loop_
_entity_poly.entity_id
_entity_poly.type
_entity_poly.pdbx_seq_one_letter_code
_entity_poly.pdbx_strand_id
1 'polypeptide(L)'
;MASSYVTSGSGYFQLTLNGNLTTPIIIQEAPNQPRPIIQCLQVGTSAQNIMNIQGSNFMIKAIVFAKRSRGIRIGPSTTTNAIFDNIYIYNTTGTSFSADGVGNEYVNITLRNSEMTNTNALTATPGECVYFGCVNHLRSRAGFQVKSGSYNVVGPCIIIYDDYDRGRNLVDGNLAINARTADLGIQCTSGTTITNNVVINASM
;
A
#
# COMPACT_ATOMS: atom_id res chain seq x y z
N MET A 1 -3.44 5.53 28.38
CA MET A 1 -2.34 4.57 28.16
C MET A 1 -2.61 3.86 26.84
N ALA A 2 -1.69 3.90 25.87
CA ALA A 2 -1.84 3.15 24.63
C ALA A 2 -1.53 1.68 24.93
N SER A 3 -2.54 0.81 24.86
CA SER A 3 -2.33 -0.64 24.95
C SER A 3 -1.64 -1.12 23.68
N SER A 4 -0.46 -1.71 23.82
CA SER A 4 0.22 -2.39 22.71
C SER A 4 -0.30 -3.82 22.61
N TYR A 5 -0.90 -4.18 21.48
CA TYR A 5 -1.19 -5.58 21.15
C TYR A 5 -0.02 -6.14 20.33
N VAL A 6 0.60 -7.21 20.83
CA VAL A 6 1.72 -7.88 20.15
C VAL A 6 1.27 -9.28 19.78
N THR A 7 1.23 -9.59 18.49
CA THR A 7 1.03 -10.96 18.02
C THR A 7 2.38 -11.69 18.04
N SER A 8 2.53 -12.67 18.93
CA SER A 8 3.69 -13.57 18.96
C SER A 8 3.34 -14.87 18.23
N GLY A 9 3.74 -14.99 16.97
CA GLY A 9 3.53 -16.22 16.19
C GLY A 9 4.43 -16.28 14.97
N SER A 10 4.88 -17.47 14.61
CA SER A 10 5.58 -17.73 13.34
C SER A 10 4.59 -17.65 12.19
N GLY A 11 4.49 -16.48 11.55
CA GLY A 11 3.62 -16.28 10.39
C GLY A 11 3.41 -14.80 10.10
N TYR A 12 2.93 -14.48 8.90
CA TYR A 12 2.49 -13.12 8.61
C TYR A 12 1.27 -12.79 9.46
N PHE A 13 1.24 -11.59 10.06
CA PHE A 13 0.00 -11.10 10.65
C PHE A 13 -0.99 -10.86 9.52
N GLN A 14 -2.11 -11.57 9.52
CA GLN A 14 -3.13 -11.50 8.48
C GLN A 14 -4.48 -11.13 9.07
N LEU A 15 -5.10 -10.12 8.47
CA LEU A 15 -6.43 -9.65 8.80
C LEU A 15 -7.37 -9.94 7.62
N THR A 16 -8.44 -10.69 7.86
CA THR A 16 -9.49 -10.94 6.86
C THR A 16 -10.75 -10.17 7.23
N LEU A 17 -11.17 -9.25 6.37
CA LEU A 17 -12.32 -8.36 6.58
C LEU A 17 -13.37 -8.60 5.48
N ASN A 18 -14.46 -9.26 5.83
CA ASN A 18 -15.57 -9.54 4.90
C ASN A 18 -16.82 -8.78 5.31
N GLY A 19 -16.92 -7.52 4.90
CA GLY A 19 -18.15 -6.74 4.95
C GLY A 19 -19.02 -6.99 3.72
N ASN A 20 -20.12 -6.26 3.62
CA ASN A 20 -20.93 -6.19 2.40
C ASN A 20 -21.23 -4.72 2.04
N LEU A 21 -21.90 -4.49 0.90
CA LEU A 21 -22.16 -3.14 0.40
C LEU A 21 -23.04 -2.28 1.32
N THR A 22 -23.92 -2.89 2.14
CA THR A 22 -24.81 -2.18 3.06
C THR A 22 -24.25 -2.10 4.48
N THR A 23 -23.36 -3.01 4.85
CA THR A 23 -22.67 -3.05 6.15
C THR A 23 -21.17 -3.30 5.93
N PRO A 24 -20.41 -2.29 5.47
CA PRO A 24 -18.96 -2.41 5.31
C PRO A 24 -18.27 -2.46 6.67
N ILE A 25 -17.10 -3.10 6.72
CA ILE A 25 -16.26 -3.06 7.93
C ILE A 25 -15.40 -1.79 7.90
N ILE A 26 -15.45 -0.99 8.96
CA ILE A 26 -14.63 0.23 9.08
C ILE A 26 -13.70 0.09 10.27
N ILE A 27 -12.39 0.20 10.02
CA ILE A 27 -11.35 0.31 11.04
C ILE A 27 -10.81 1.73 10.99
N GLN A 28 -10.99 2.48 12.07
CA GLN A 28 -10.56 3.87 12.12
C GLN A 28 -10.09 4.29 13.51
N GLU A 29 -9.40 5.43 13.58
CA GLU A 29 -9.11 6.10 14.84
C GLU A 29 -10.40 6.45 15.60
N ALA A 30 -10.27 6.55 16.92
CA ALA A 30 -11.33 7.13 17.74
C ALA A 30 -11.37 8.65 17.54
N PRO A 31 -12.57 9.28 17.57
CA PRO A 31 -12.69 10.73 17.44
C PRO A 31 -11.82 11.48 18.44
N ASN A 32 -11.12 12.52 17.98
CA ASN A 32 -10.25 13.38 18.79
C ASN A 32 -9.12 12.64 19.52
N GLN A 33 -8.74 11.45 19.05
CA GLN A 33 -7.57 10.73 19.56
C GLN A 33 -6.42 10.80 18.56
N PRO A 34 -5.17 10.68 19.02
CA PRO A 34 -4.04 10.46 18.12
C PRO A 34 -4.26 9.20 17.27
N ARG A 35 -3.77 9.22 16.03
CA ARG A 35 -3.81 8.06 15.14
C ARG A 35 -3.18 6.83 15.82
N PRO A 36 -3.86 5.68 15.83
CA PRO A 36 -3.25 4.45 16.34
C PRO A 36 -2.09 4.02 15.43
N ILE A 37 -1.04 3.48 16.06
CA ILE A 37 0.15 2.97 15.38
C ILE A 37 0.10 1.44 15.41
N ILE A 38 0.07 0.83 14.23
CA ILE A 38 0.30 -0.60 14.03
C ILE A 38 1.76 -0.77 13.63
N GLN A 39 2.53 -1.45 14.46
CA GLN A 39 3.94 -1.76 14.20
C GLN A 39 4.20 -3.21 14.55
N CYS A 40 5.00 -3.91 13.73
CA CYS A 40 5.50 -5.22 14.12
C CYS A 40 6.81 -5.05 14.91
N LEU A 41 6.88 -5.65 16.10
CA LEU A 41 8.00 -5.52 17.04
C LEU A 41 8.98 -6.71 17.01
N GLN A 42 8.70 -7.75 16.22
CA GLN A 42 9.52 -8.97 16.17
C GLN A 42 10.89 -8.76 15.51
N VAL A 43 11.92 -8.45 16.29
CA VAL A 43 13.31 -8.26 15.79
C VAL A 43 13.84 -9.57 15.18
N GLY A 44 14.50 -9.50 14.02
CA GLY A 44 15.26 -10.62 13.43
C GLY A 44 14.58 -11.40 12.29
N THR A 45 13.32 -11.13 11.94
CA THR A 45 12.70 -11.72 10.74
C THR A 45 12.55 -10.66 9.64
N SER A 46 13.42 -10.71 8.63
CA SER A 46 13.39 -9.80 7.48
C SER A 46 12.16 -9.97 6.58
N ALA A 47 11.36 -11.02 6.80
CA ALA A 47 10.26 -11.41 5.92
C ALA A 47 8.89 -10.84 6.31
N GLN A 48 8.69 -10.30 7.52
CA GLN A 48 7.32 -10.01 7.99
C GLN A 48 6.84 -8.61 7.59
N ASN A 49 5.74 -8.56 6.83
CA ASN A 49 5.00 -7.33 6.55
C ASN A 49 4.36 -6.80 7.85
N ILE A 50 4.08 -5.50 7.94
CA ILE A 50 3.33 -4.92 9.08
C ILE A 50 1.95 -5.56 9.15
N MET A 51 1.28 -5.67 8.00
CA MET A 51 -0.04 -6.30 7.90
C MET A 51 -0.26 -6.90 6.52
N ASN A 52 -0.67 -8.17 6.49
CA ASN A 52 -1.40 -8.70 5.34
C ASN A 52 -2.89 -8.45 5.57
N ILE A 53 -3.58 -7.96 4.55
CA ILE A 53 -5.01 -7.69 4.64
C ILE A 53 -5.74 -8.23 3.41
N GLN A 54 -6.92 -8.80 3.61
CA GLN A 54 -7.73 -9.32 2.52
C GLN A 54 -9.22 -9.27 2.84
N GLY A 55 -10.06 -9.49 1.83
CA GLY A 55 -11.51 -9.66 1.98
C GLY A 55 -12.30 -8.71 1.09
N SER A 56 -13.48 -8.28 1.53
CA SER A 56 -14.33 -7.43 0.72
C SER A 56 -15.08 -6.37 1.51
N ASN A 57 -15.37 -5.23 0.86
CA ASN A 57 -16.19 -4.14 1.39
C ASN A 57 -15.72 -3.65 2.77
N PHE A 58 -14.49 -3.13 2.82
CA PHE A 58 -13.93 -2.59 4.05
C PHE A 58 -13.20 -1.26 3.83
N MET A 59 -13.04 -0.52 4.92
CA MET A 59 -12.28 0.71 4.97
C MET A 59 -11.29 0.69 6.13
N ILE A 60 -10.06 1.11 5.87
CA ILE A 60 -9.08 1.48 6.88
C ILE A 60 -8.82 2.97 6.78
N LYS A 61 -9.00 3.70 7.89
CA LYS A 61 -8.90 5.15 7.90
C LYS A 61 -8.09 5.69 9.07
N ALA A 62 -7.22 6.66 8.78
CA ALA A 62 -6.47 7.41 9.80
C ALA A 62 -5.64 6.50 10.74
N ILE A 63 -4.98 5.50 10.16
CA ILE A 63 -4.10 4.55 10.86
C ILE A 63 -2.66 4.78 10.42
N VAL A 64 -1.72 4.67 11.35
CA VAL A 64 -0.28 4.71 11.09
C VAL A 64 0.28 3.29 11.07
N PHE A 65 1.09 2.97 10.06
CA PHE A 65 1.80 1.71 9.93
C PHE A 65 3.31 2.01 9.93
N ALA A 66 4.03 1.49 10.92
CA ALA A 66 5.42 1.87 11.13
C ALA A 66 6.35 0.66 11.27
N LYS A 67 7.54 0.76 10.64
CA LYS A 67 8.68 -0.16 10.75
C LYS A 67 8.39 -1.54 10.18
N ARG A 68 9.39 -2.21 9.54
CA ARG A 68 9.44 -3.66 9.12
C ARG A 68 9.60 -3.87 7.62
N SER A 69 9.49 -5.12 7.15
CA SER A 69 9.74 -5.54 5.77
C SER A 69 8.92 -4.74 4.76
N ARG A 70 7.68 -5.16 4.49
CA ARG A 70 6.70 -4.33 3.77
C ARG A 70 5.71 -3.70 4.74
N GLY A 71 5.04 -2.64 4.34
CA GLY A 71 3.96 -2.05 5.13
C GLY A 71 2.68 -2.91 5.07
N ILE A 72 1.73 -2.52 4.22
CA ILE A 72 0.49 -3.25 3.98
C ILE A 72 0.64 -4.07 2.70
N ARG A 73 0.31 -5.36 2.77
CA ARG A 73 0.15 -6.22 1.59
C ARG A 73 -1.30 -6.67 1.47
N ILE A 74 -1.93 -6.40 0.32
CA ILE A 74 -3.25 -6.93 0.00
C ILE A 74 -3.11 -8.38 -0.51
N GLY A 75 -3.76 -9.33 0.18
CA GLY A 75 -3.67 -10.76 -0.09
C GLY A 75 -3.36 -11.58 1.18
N PRO A 76 -3.20 -12.91 1.06
CA PRO A 76 -2.97 -13.70 -0.14
C PRO A 76 -4.22 -14.15 -0.93
N SER A 77 -5.43 -13.65 -0.65
CA SER A 77 -6.62 -13.92 -1.48
C SER A 77 -7.10 -12.70 -2.28
N THR A 78 -8.03 -12.94 -3.20
CA THR A 78 -8.82 -11.89 -3.87
C THR A 78 -9.38 -10.88 -2.86
N THR A 79 -9.28 -9.59 -3.21
CA THR A 79 -9.78 -8.48 -2.40
C THR A 79 -10.59 -7.51 -3.26
N THR A 80 -11.75 -7.09 -2.77
CA THR A 80 -12.67 -6.22 -3.53
C THR A 80 -13.26 -5.09 -2.69
N ASN A 81 -13.49 -3.92 -3.30
CA ASN A 81 -14.14 -2.76 -2.66
C ASN A 81 -13.44 -2.36 -1.34
N ALA A 82 -12.12 -2.21 -1.38
CA ALA A 82 -11.33 -1.82 -0.22
C ALA A 82 -10.88 -0.36 -0.33
N ILE A 83 -11.02 0.40 0.77
CA ILE A 83 -10.60 1.80 0.84
C ILE A 83 -9.57 1.98 1.93
N PHE A 84 -8.43 2.56 1.58
CA PHE A 84 -7.40 3.02 2.49
C PHE A 84 -7.35 4.54 2.40
N ASP A 85 -7.76 5.21 3.48
CA ASP A 85 -7.98 6.66 3.49
C ASP A 85 -7.17 7.31 4.61
N ASN A 86 -6.35 8.31 4.29
CA ASN A 86 -5.57 9.03 5.29
C ASN A 86 -4.68 8.11 6.15
N ILE A 87 -4.11 7.07 5.54
CA ILE A 87 -3.12 6.22 6.23
C ILE A 87 -1.73 6.83 6.09
N TYR A 88 -0.84 6.53 7.04
CA TYR A 88 0.56 6.91 6.96
C TYR A 88 1.44 5.68 7.14
N ILE A 89 2.29 5.37 6.15
CA ILE A 89 3.21 4.23 6.20
C ILE A 89 4.65 4.76 6.19
N TYR A 90 5.48 4.35 7.16
CA TYR A 90 6.87 4.81 7.19
C TYR A 90 7.87 3.82 7.77
N ASN A 91 9.14 4.03 7.41
CA ASN A 91 10.30 3.24 7.84
C ASN A 91 10.19 1.74 7.52
N THR A 92 9.66 1.40 6.34
CA THR A 92 9.66 0.02 5.84
C THR A 92 11.04 -0.33 5.25
N THR A 93 11.38 -1.61 5.13
CA THR A 93 12.62 -2.08 4.47
C THR A 93 12.37 -2.41 3.00
N GLY A 94 11.12 -2.51 2.58
CA GLY A 94 10.69 -2.69 1.20
C GLY A 94 9.45 -1.86 0.93
N THR A 95 8.55 -2.38 0.10
CA THR A 95 7.37 -1.66 -0.37
C THR A 95 6.43 -1.24 0.78
N SER A 96 5.96 0.02 0.79
CA SER A 96 4.99 0.47 1.80
C SER A 96 3.60 -0.15 1.61
N PHE A 97 3.10 -0.20 0.38
CA PHE A 97 1.78 -0.71 0.06
C PHE A 97 1.85 -1.57 -1.19
N SER A 98 1.42 -2.84 -1.12
CA SER A 98 1.44 -3.71 -2.28
C SER A 98 0.17 -4.54 -2.48
N ALA A 99 -0.16 -4.81 -3.74
CA ALA A 99 -1.09 -5.86 -4.13
C ALA A 99 -0.49 -6.63 -5.32
N ASP A 100 0.19 -7.74 -4.99
CA ASP A 100 1.13 -8.44 -5.88
C ASP A 100 1.02 -9.97 -5.81
N GLY A 101 -0.01 -10.50 -5.16
CA GLY A 101 -0.21 -11.93 -4.96
C GLY A 101 -0.59 -12.63 -6.27
N VAL A 102 0.23 -13.59 -6.70
CA VAL A 102 -0.03 -14.38 -7.92
C VAL A 102 -1.40 -15.07 -7.83
N GLY A 103 -2.19 -14.94 -8.89
CA GLY A 103 -3.52 -15.55 -8.99
C GLY A 103 -4.64 -14.80 -8.26
N ASN A 104 -4.33 -13.72 -7.54
CA ASN A 104 -5.36 -12.91 -6.87
C ASN A 104 -5.95 -11.86 -7.80
N GLU A 105 -7.21 -11.53 -7.54
CA GLU A 105 -7.87 -10.38 -8.14
C GLU A 105 -7.98 -9.26 -7.11
N TYR A 106 -7.66 -8.04 -7.54
CA TYR A 106 -7.79 -6.83 -6.74
C TYR A 106 -8.74 -5.90 -7.48
N VAL A 107 -9.93 -5.67 -6.96
CA VAL A 107 -11.00 -4.97 -7.69
C VAL A 107 -11.51 -3.79 -6.87
N ASN A 108 -11.59 -2.61 -7.47
CA ASN A 108 -12.07 -1.39 -6.82
C ASN A 108 -11.32 -1.11 -5.50
N ILE A 109 -10.00 -0.95 -5.59
CA ILE A 109 -9.13 -0.69 -4.45
C ILE A 109 -8.72 0.78 -4.51
N THR A 110 -9.09 1.53 -3.47
CA THR A 110 -8.78 2.96 -3.39
C THR A 110 -7.74 3.21 -2.30
N LEU A 111 -6.65 3.87 -2.65
CA LEU A 111 -5.67 4.42 -1.71
C LEU A 111 -5.65 5.94 -1.90
N ARG A 112 -6.14 6.69 -0.90
CA ARG A 112 -6.31 8.14 -1.03
C ARG A 112 -5.92 8.89 0.24
N ASN A 113 -5.59 10.17 0.07
CA ASN A 113 -5.18 11.09 1.13
C ASN A 113 -4.04 10.53 2.00
N SER A 114 -3.26 9.59 1.47
CA SER A 114 -2.33 8.78 2.25
C SER A 114 -0.90 9.25 2.04
N GLU A 115 -0.05 9.00 3.02
CA GLU A 115 1.35 9.38 2.97
C GLU A 115 2.23 8.14 3.15
N MET A 116 3.32 8.08 2.38
CA MET A 116 4.30 7.00 2.48
C MET A 116 5.70 7.59 2.40
N THR A 117 6.53 7.31 3.40
CA THR A 117 7.88 7.90 3.49
C THR A 117 8.91 6.89 3.96
N ASN A 118 10.17 7.15 3.64
CA ASN A 118 11.30 6.36 4.14
C ASN A 118 11.11 4.85 3.91
N THR A 119 10.65 4.47 2.71
CA THR A 119 10.69 3.07 2.28
C THR A 119 12.14 2.68 2.09
N ASN A 120 12.44 1.41 2.35
CA ASN A 120 13.80 0.90 2.32
C ASN A 120 14.79 1.66 3.24
N ALA A 121 14.31 2.28 4.34
CA ALA A 121 15.17 3.00 5.27
C ALA A 121 16.22 2.12 5.97
N LEU A 122 16.04 0.79 5.94
CA LEU A 122 16.86 -0.16 6.67
C LEU A 122 17.66 -1.12 5.76
N THR A 123 17.58 -0.98 4.43
CA THR A 123 18.26 -1.86 3.47
C THR A 123 18.78 -1.07 2.25
N ALA A 124 19.69 -1.65 1.47
CA ALA A 124 20.28 -1.02 0.28
C ALA A 124 19.51 -1.31 -1.03
N THR A 125 18.35 -1.98 -0.93
CA THR A 125 17.58 -2.50 -2.08
C THR A 125 16.40 -1.59 -2.43
N PRO A 126 16.20 -1.17 -3.68
CA PRO A 126 15.07 -0.30 -4.05
C PRO A 126 13.74 -0.77 -3.45
N GLY A 127 13.00 0.17 -2.85
CA GLY A 127 11.68 -0.09 -2.27
C GLY A 127 10.70 1.01 -2.67
N GLU A 128 9.55 0.60 -3.18
CA GLU A 128 8.52 1.50 -3.71
C GLU A 128 7.58 1.98 -2.60
N CYS A 129 6.91 3.13 -2.78
CA CYS A 129 5.80 3.45 -1.88
C CYS A 129 4.60 2.55 -2.21
N VAL A 130 4.21 2.50 -3.48
CA VAL A 130 3.03 1.77 -3.94
C VAL A 130 3.41 0.83 -5.06
N TYR A 131 3.10 -0.46 -4.91
CA TYR A 131 3.33 -1.50 -5.90
C TYR A 131 2.04 -2.26 -6.22
N PHE A 132 1.48 -2.00 -7.40
CA PHE A 132 0.33 -2.73 -7.92
C PHE A 132 0.71 -3.50 -9.17
N GLY A 133 0.55 -4.83 -9.13
CA GLY A 133 0.99 -5.65 -10.25
C GLY A 133 1.85 -6.83 -9.79
N CYS A 134 2.12 -7.78 -10.69
CA CYS A 134 3.12 -8.82 -10.51
C CYS A 134 3.48 -9.34 -11.90
N VAL A 135 4.78 -9.56 -12.12
CA VAL A 135 5.42 -9.93 -13.39
C VAL A 135 4.92 -11.23 -14.04
N ASN A 136 4.06 -12.01 -13.38
CA ASN A 136 3.54 -13.28 -13.89
C ASN A 136 2.02 -13.40 -13.63
N HIS A 137 1.21 -13.01 -14.62
CA HIS A 137 -0.23 -13.33 -14.70
C HIS A 137 -1.12 -12.82 -13.54
N LEU A 138 -1.08 -11.54 -13.21
CA LEU A 138 -2.21 -10.98 -12.47
C LEU A 138 -3.43 -10.88 -13.36
N ARG A 139 -4.50 -11.57 -12.96
CA ARG A 139 -5.87 -11.34 -13.44
C ARG A 139 -6.46 -10.14 -12.72
N SER A 140 -5.71 -9.05 -12.67
CA SER A 140 -6.11 -7.82 -11.99
C SER A 140 -7.30 -7.21 -12.74
N ARG A 141 -8.51 -7.23 -12.19
CA ARG A 141 -9.62 -6.34 -12.62
C ARG A 141 -9.52 -5.03 -11.86
N ALA A 142 -8.35 -4.41 -11.85
CA ALA A 142 -8.10 -3.34 -10.92
C ALA A 142 -8.63 -2.00 -11.39
N GLY A 143 -9.54 -1.46 -10.60
CA GLY A 143 -9.66 -0.02 -10.45
C GLY A 143 -8.79 0.38 -9.28
N PHE A 144 -7.48 0.57 -9.50
CA PHE A 144 -6.62 1.20 -8.49
C PHE A 144 -6.76 2.71 -8.62
N GLN A 145 -7.20 3.38 -7.57
CA GLN A 145 -7.09 4.83 -7.48
C GLN A 145 -6.02 5.18 -6.44
N VAL A 146 -4.93 5.79 -6.89
CA VAL A 146 -3.84 6.25 -6.02
C VAL A 146 -3.88 7.76 -5.94
N LYS A 147 -4.08 8.30 -4.72
CA LYS A 147 -4.01 9.73 -4.37
C LYS A 147 -3.18 9.90 -3.10
N SER A 148 -1.89 9.65 -3.18
CA SER A 148 -0.95 9.66 -2.05
C SER A 148 0.24 10.59 -2.27
N GLY A 149 0.83 11.03 -1.17
CA GLY A 149 2.16 11.66 -1.13
C GLY A 149 3.24 10.60 -0.88
N SER A 150 4.30 10.62 -1.69
CA SER A 150 5.43 9.69 -1.57
C SER A 150 6.73 10.48 -1.50
N TYR A 151 7.54 10.26 -0.46
CA TYR A 151 8.74 11.05 -0.21
C TYR A 151 9.95 10.19 0.18
N ASN A 152 11.12 10.53 -0.38
CA ASN A 152 12.42 9.91 -0.04
C ASN A 152 12.45 8.39 -0.23
N VAL A 153 11.95 7.92 -1.38
CA VAL A 153 11.98 6.51 -1.75
C VAL A 153 13.23 6.16 -2.57
N VAL A 154 13.66 4.90 -2.54
CA VAL A 154 14.81 4.40 -3.32
C VAL A 154 14.37 3.79 -4.66
N GLY A 155 13.12 3.33 -4.77
CA GLY A 155 12.53 2.93 -6.06
C GLY A 155 11.50 3.95 -6.55
N PRO A 156 10.64 3.58 -7.51
CA PRO A 156 9.58 4.47 -7.95
C PRO A 156 8.60 4.79 -6.81
N CYS A 157 8.06 6.02 -6.82
CA CYS A 157 7.05 6.38 -5.82
C CYS A 157 5.77 5.57 -6.03
N ILE A 158 5.34 5.44 -7.28
CA ILE A 158 4.16 4.65 -7.64
C ILE A 158 4.55 3.78 -8.83
N ILE A 159 4.34 2.47 -8.70
CA ILE A 159 4.43 1.54 -9.82
C ILE A 159 3.11 0.79 -10.01
N ILE A 160 2.60 0.83 -11.24
CA ILE A 160 1.40 0.11 -11.67
C ILE A 160 1.71 -0.69 -12.94
N TYR A 161 1.54 -2.01 -12.88
CA TYR A 161 1.58 -2.86 -14.07
C TYR A 161 0.19 -3.03 -14.71
N ASP A 162 0.22 -3.46 -15.96
CA ASP A 162 -0.94 -3.60 -16.84
C ASP A 162 -1.91 -4.60 -16.24
N ASP A 163 -3.18 -4.29 -16.38
CA ASP A 163 -4.28 -5.13 -15.96
C ASP A 163 -4.85 -5.98 -17.12
N TYR A 164 -4.27 -5.83 -18.33
CA TYR A 164 -4.69 -6.47 -19.57
C TYR A 164 -6.12 -6.09 -19.98
N ASP A 165 -6.43 -4.80 -19.92
CA ASP A 165 -7.75 -4.20 -20.24
C ASP A 165 -8.89 -4.72 -19.34
N ARG A 166 -8.58 -5.12 -18.12
CA ARG A 166 -9.56 -5.72 -17.19
C ARG A 166 -10.13 -4.74 -16.18
N GLY A 167 -9.66 -3.51 -16.20
CA GLY A 167 -10.06 -2.44 -15.31
C GLY A 167 -9.62 -1.09 -15.85
N ARG A 168 -9.72 -0.08 -15.00
CA ARG A 168 -9.18 1.25 -15.28
C ARG A 168 -8.34 1.65 -14.08
N ASN A 169 -7.03 1.62 -14.25
CA ASN A 169 -6.13 2.16 -13.25
C ASN A 169 -6.13 3.69 -13.35
N LEU A 170 -6.19 4.38 -12.22
CA LEU A 170 -6.19 5.83 -12.11
C LEU A 170 -5.15 6.29 -11.08
N VAL A 171 -4.15 7.03 -11.53
CA VAL A 171 -3.18 7.71 -10.66
C VAL A 171 -3.48 9.20 -10.73
N ASP A 172 -4.10 9.74 -9.69
CA ASP A 172 -4.65 11.11 -9.72
C ASP A 172 -4.35 11.92 -8.46
N GLY A 173 -3.84 13.14 -8.61
CA GLY A 173 -3.65 14.05 -7.47
C GLY A 173 -2.53 13.64 -6.52
N ASN A 174 -1.48 12.97 -7.02
CA ASN A 174 -0.34 12.53 -6.22
C ASN A 174 0.75 13.59 -6.17
N LEU A 175 1.51 13.59 -5.06
CA LEU A 175 2.74 14.35 -4.92
C LEU A 175 3.90 13.37 -4.70
N ALA A 176 4.74 13.19 -5.71
CA ALA A 176 5.91 12.32 -5.68
C ALA A 176 7.17 13.18 -5.61
N ILE A 177 7.92 13.09 -4.50
CA ILE A 177 9.12 13.90 -4.29
C ILE A 177 10.32 13.02 -3.96
N ASN A 178 11.47 13.30 -4.59
CA ASN A 178 12.75 12.66 -4.29
C ASN A 178 12.69 11.14 -4.47
N ALA A 179 12.34 10.67 -5.67
CA ALA A 179 12.64 9.29 -6.06
C ALA A 179 14.16 9.20 -6.20
N ARG A 180 14.82 8.62 -5.21
CA ARG A 180 16.27 8.46 -5.15
C ARG A 180 16.69 7.38 -6.13
N THR A 181 17.97 7.39 -6.50
CA THR A 181 18.62 6.33 -7.31
C THR A 181 17.97 6.05 -8.67
N ALA A 182 18.02 7.04 -9.57
CA ALA A 182 17.82 6.86 -11.01
C ALA A 182 16.51 6.17 -11.46
N ASP A 183 15.50 6.12 -10.58
CA ASP A 183 14.20 5.54 -10.85
C ASP A 183 13.10 6.60 -11.05
N LEU A 184 11.96 6.18 -11.59
CA LEU A 184 10.88 7.08 -12.02
C LEU A 184 10.02 7.56 -10.85
N GLY A 185 9.50 8.79 -10.89
CA GLY A 185 8.52 9.23 -9.91
C GLY A 185 7.24 8.37 -9.97
N ILE A 186 6.67 8.24 -11.16
CA ILE A 186 5.51 7.38 -11.43
C ILE A 186 5.88 6.50 -12.62
N GLN A 187 5.83 5.18 -12.42
CA GLN A 187 6.03 4.19 -13.46
C GLN A 187 4.72 3.44 -13.69
N CYS A 188 4.20 3.48 -14.91
CA CYS A 188 3.01 2.71 -15.26
C CYS A 188 3.17 2.05 -16.62
N THR A 189 2.52 0.91 -16.82
CA THR A 189 2.34 0.30 -18.14
C THR A 189 0.91 0.56 -18.68
N SER A 190 0.50 -0.10 -19.76
CA SER A 190 -0.81 0.08 -20.42
C SER A 190 -2.01 0.03 -19.46
N GLY A 191 -3.12 0.65 -19.86
CA GLY A 191 -4.38 0.63 -19.11
C GLY A 191 -4.49 1.62 -17.94
N THR A 192 -3.49 2.47 -17.72
CA THR A 192 -3.49 3.46 -16.62
C THR A 192 -3.73 4.89 -17.10
N THR A 193 -4.71 5.56 -16.52
CA THR A 193 -4.91 7.01 -16.65
C THR A 193 -4.12 7.73 -15.55
N ILE A 194 -3.25 8.66 -15.93
CA ILE A 194 -2.41 9.44 -15.01
C ILE A 194 -2.78 10.92 -15.15
N THR A 195 -3.32 11.54 -14.10
CA THR A 195 -3.79 12.94 -14.14
C THR A 195 -3.42 13.72 -12.90
N ASN A 196 -3.22 15.04 -13.02
CA ASN A 196 -3.06 15.95 -11.87
C ASN A 196 -1.97 15.55 -10.85
N ASN A 197 -0.88 14.93 -11.30
CA ASN A 197 0.22 14.53 -10.42
C ASN A 197 1.35 15.55 -10.49
N VAL A 198 1.99 15.79 -9.35
CA VAL A 198 3.18 16.63 -9.24
C VAL A 198 4.35 15.71 -8.90
N VAL A 199 5.35 15.67 -9.79
CA VAL A 199 6.57 14.90 -9.61
C VAL A 199 7.75 15.86 -9.52
N ILE A 200 8.50 15.80 -8.42
CA ILE A 200 9.62 16.72 -8.14
C ILE A 200 10.86 15.90 -7.82
N ASN A 201 11.98 16.22 -8.48
CA ASN A 201 13.28 15.59 -8.23
C ASN A 201 13.23 14.06 -8.33
N ALA A 202 12.74 13.57 -9.47
CA ALA A 202 12.79 12.18 -9.87
C ALA A 202 13.47 12.08 -11.25
N SER A 203 14.05 10.93 -11.56
CA SER A 203 14.50 10.63 -12.93
C SER A 203 13.29 10.53 -13.86
N MET A 204 13.48 10.97 -15.11
CA MET A 204 12.53 10.76 -16.20
C MET A 204 12.97 9.60 -17.07
#